data_AF-Q73LL9-F1
#
_entry.id   AF-Q73LL9-F1
#
_cell.length_a   1.000
_cell.length_b   1.000
_cell.length_c   1.000
_cell.angle_alpha   90.00
_cell.angle_beta   90.00
_cell.angle_gamma   90.00
#
_symmetry.space_group_name_H-M   'P 1'
#
loop_
_entity.id
_entity.type
_entity.pdbx_description
1 polymer ?
#
loop_
_entity_poly.entity_id
_entity_poly.type
_entity_poly.pdbx_seq_one_letter_code
_entity_poly.pdbx_strand_id
1 'polypeptide(L)'
;MEENELIQKVKEYTYYLTDEYLEEVCKDLLQIKDINLFFEKCYENDAIHEWKSPCSFICDSVTHSHKYRELILKKYENDCIYKFCEKMLFDSSYTRRREALIIICDTLNIHRIKCKKLLEEYFLFVIEKDPLLLYDYIMEFTWLYAYEIRIRKNLYSKILNLNNEFANLTLLEYLDSLVVPFFSRDGLLKYKILSKLTRDKSRCVNSFAEKIKKNMLIKNYNKHIETKTYILGNAKLEFINIMFMNKTETYNKDDFINFYLNYVKENT
;
A
#
# COMPACT_ATOMS: atom_id res chain seq x y z
N MET A 1 -4.96 30.73 -11.18
CA MET A 1 -5.40 29.88 -12.31
C MET A 1 -6.91 29.69 -12.24
N GLU A 2 -7.61 29.49 -13.36
CA GLU A 2 -9.02 29.06 -13.30
C GLU A 2 -9.12 27.64 -12.72
N GLU A 3 -10.21 27.30 -12.02
CA GLU A 3 -10.36 25.98 -11.36
C GLU A 3 -10.17 24.80 -12.32
N ASN A 4 -10.66 24.91 -13.56
CA ASN A 4 -10.51 23.88 -14.59
C ASN A 4 -9.06 23.68 -15.06
N GLU A 5 -8.31 24.78 -15.18
CA GLU A 5 -6.90 24.72 -15.55
C GLU A 5 -6.09 24.11 -14.40
N LEU A 6 -6.45 24.42 -13.14
CA LEU A 6 -5.83 23.82 -11.96
C LEU A 6 -6.12 22.32 -11.87
N ILE A 7 -7.36 21.89 -12.15
CA ILE A 7 -7.72 20.46 -12.23
C ILE A 7 -6.84 19.77 -13.27
N GLN A 8 -6.69 20.35 -14.47
CA GLN A 8 -5.89 19.75 -15.53
C GLN A 8 -4.42 19.61 -15.12
N LYS A 9 -3.84 20.66 -14.51
CA LYS A 9 -2.46 20.61 -14.00
C LYS A 9 -2.26 19.53 -12.93
N VAL A 10 -3.21 19.41 -12.00
CA VAL A 10 -3.16 18.37 -10.96
C VAL A 10 -3.28 16.97 -11.57
N LYS A 11 -4.16 16.78 -12.56
CA LYS A 11 -4.31 15.50 -13.28
C LYS A 11 -3.05 15.12 -14.05
N GLU A 12 -2.45 16.07 -14.76
CA GLU A 12 -1.25 15.86 -15.56
C GLU A 12 0.03 15.80 -14.71
N TYR A 13 -0.07 15.96 -13.39
CA TYR A 13 1.07 15.90 -12.50
C TYR A 13 1.68 14.49 -12.52
N THR A 14 2.89 14.40 -13.05
CA THR A 14 3.75 13.24 -12.92
C THR A 14 4.86 13.53 -11.93
N TYR A 15 5.27 12.52 -11.16
CA TYR A 15 6.60 12.51 -10.53
C TYR A 15 7.61 13.02 -11.59
N TYR A 16 8.54 13.92 -11.25
CA TYR A 16 9.54 14.53 -12.14
C TYR A 16 9.22 15.90 -12.80
N LEU A 17 8.09 16.57 -12.53
CA LEU A 17 7.77 17.87 -13.17
C LEU A 17 8.58 19.10 -12.69
N THR A 18 9.26 19.05 -11.54
CA THR A 18 10.05 20.11 -10.84
C THR A 18 9.34 20.78 -9.66
N ASP A 19 10.13 21.23 -8.67
CA ASP A 19 9.64 21.98 -7.50
C ASP A 19 8.93 23.27 -7.91
N GLU A 20 9.34 23.92 -9.00
CA GLU A 20 8.68 25.13 -9.51
C GLU A 20 7.24 24.85 -9.95
N TYR A 21 7.01 23.73 -10.65
CA TYR A 21 5.66 23.31 -11.03
C TYR A 21 4.81 23.01 -9.79
N LEU A 22 5.37 22.25 -8.85
CA LEU A 22 4.70 21.92 -7.60
C LEU A 22 4.34 23.19 -6.81
N GLU A 23 5.24 24.17 -6.76
CA GLU A 23 5.01 25.46 -6.09
C GLU A 23 3.88 26.26 -6.73
N GLU A 24 3.86 26.35 -8.06
CA GLU A 24 2.83 27.05 -8.81
C GLU A 24 1.44 26.47 -8.49
N VAL A 25 1.29 25.16 -8.63
CA VAL A 25 0.02 24.45 -8.41
C VAL A 25 -0.39 24.52 -6.94
N CYS A 26 0.55 24.35 -5.99
CA CYS A 26 0.26 24.47 -4.57
C CYS A 26 -0.26 25.86 -4.17
N LYS A 27 0.31 26.93 -4.75
CA LYS A 27 -0.15 28.30 -4.45
C LYS A 27 -1.62 28.50 -4.79
N ASP A 28 -2.06 27.98 -5.93
CA ASP A 28 -3.45 28.10 -6.36
C ASP A 28 -4.37 27.11 -5.62
N LEU A 29 -3.87 25.93 -5.25
CA LEU A 29 -4.59 24.99 -4.38
C LEU A 29 -4.99 25.62 -3.03
N LEU A 30 -4.14 26.49 -2.46
CA LEU A 30 -4.45 27.18 -1.19
C LEU A 30 -5.68 28.10 -1.28
N GLN A 31 -6.07 28.52 -2.48
CA GLN A 31 -7.23 29.37 -2.72
C GLN A 31 -8.53 28.56 -2.83
N ILE A 32 -8.42 27.22 -2.96
CA ILE A 32 -9.58 26.33 -3.06
C ILE A 32 -10.32 26.30 -1.72
N LYS A 33 -11.63 26.60 -1.79
CA LYS A 33 -12.50 26.66 -0.63
C LYS A 33 -12.73 25.27 -0.02
N ASP A 34 -13.04 24.29 -0.85
CA ASP A 34 -13.28 22.90 -0.45
C ASP A 34 -12.32 21.97 -1.20
N ILE A 35 -11.25 21.57 -0.53
CA ILE A 35 -10.24 20.71 -1.15
C ILE A 35 -10.77 19.29 -1.40
N ASN A 36 -11.68 18.78 -0.57
CA ASN A 36 -12.21 17.43 -0.79
C ASN A 36 -13.03 17.41 -2.09
N LEU A 37 -13.93 18.38 -2.28
CA LEU A 37 -14.70 18.48 -3.52
C LEU A 37 -13.81 18.74 -4.74
N PHE A 38 -12.75 19.55 -4.60
CA PHE A 38 -11.78 19.76 -5.67
C PHE A 38 -11.13 18.46 -6.10
N PHE A 39 -10.61 17.65 -5.17
CA PHE A 39 -10.01 16.37 -5.53
C PHE A 39 -11.05 15.37 -6.05
N GLU A 40 -12.30 15.39 -5.56
CA GLU A 40 -13.36 14.58 -6.17
C GLU A 40 -13.55 14.92 -7.66
N LYS A 41 -13.56 16.21 -8.03
CA LYS A 41 -13.61 16.64 -9.44
C LYS A 41 -12.35 16.26 -10.21
N CYS A 42 -11.18 16.26 -9.58
CA CYS A 42 -9.95 15.73 -10.18
C CYS A 42 -10.02 14.23 -10.49
N TYR A 43 -11.01 13.50 -9.98
CA TYR A 43 -11.27 12.09 -10.35
C TYR A 43 -12.45 11.91 -11.31
N GLU A 44 -13.27 12.95 -11.49
CA GLU A 44 -14.39 12.93 -12.42
C GLU A 44 -13.86 12.92 -13.87
N ASN A 45 -14.42 12.04 -14.69
CA ASN A 45 -14.13 11.89 -16.12
C ASN A 45 -12.74 11.39 -16.51
N ASP A 46 -11.96 10.83 -15.57
CA ASP A 46 -10.74 10.12 -15.97
C ASP A 46 -11.12 8.81 -16.67
N ALA A 47 -10.85 8.74 -17.96
CA ALA A 47 -10.81 7.50 -18.70
C ALA A 47 -9.59 6.68 -18.23
N ILE A 48 -9.69 6.07 -17.04
CA ILE A 48 -9.26 4.75 -16.53
C ILE A 48 -7.88 4.16 -16.98
N HIS A 49 -7.07 4.83 -17.81
CA HIS A 49 -5.94 4.21 -18.52
C HIS A 49 -4.66 5.05 -18.58
N GLU A 50 -4.64 6.25 -18.02
CA GLU A 50 -3.41 7.05 -17.93
C GLU A 50 -2.95 7.10 -16.47
N TRP A 51 -1.65 6.98 -16.24
CA TRP A 51 -0.93 7.05 -14.94
C TRP A 51 -1.04 8.42 -14.24
N LYS A 52 -2.07 9.17 -14.59
CA LYS A 52 -2.41 10.52 -14.21
C LYS A 52 -3.43 10.43 -13.09
N SER A 53 -2.93 10.44 -11.86
CA SER A 53 -3.75 10.46 -10.66
C SER A 53 -3.39 11.69 -9.84
N PRO A 54 -4.39 12.46 -9.34
CA PRO A 54 -4.12 13.54 -8.41
C PRO A 54 -3.47 13.05 -7.11
N CYS A 55 -3.46 11.73 -6.85
CA CYS A 55 -2.77 11.16 -5.70
C CYS A 55 -1.26 11.44 -5.70
N SER A 56 -0.60 11.36 -6.85
CA SER A 56 0.83 11.66 -6.98
C SER A 56 1.12 13.09 -6.54
N PHE A 57 0.26 14.03 -6.96
CA PHE A 57 0.35 15.43 -6.54
C PHE A 57 0.13 15.60 -5.04
N ILE A 58 -0.88 14.94 -4.46
CA ILE A 58 -1.14 14.98 -3.01
C ILE A 58 0.10 14.49 -2.24
N CYS A 59 0.66 13.35 -2.62
CA CYS A 59 1.86 12.79 -2.00
C CYS A 59 3.06 13.74 -2.10
N ASP A 60 3.32 14.30 -3.27
CA ASP A 60 4.47 15.19 -3.46
C ASP A 60 4.31 16.53 -2.74
N SER A 61 3.10 17.08 -2.71
CA SER A 61 2.77 18.34 -2.02
C SER A 61 3.00 18.32 -0.51
N VAL A 62 3.18 17.13 0.09
CA VAL A 62 3.50 16.98 1.51
C VAL A 62 4.92 16.46 1.77
N THR A 63 5.48 15.70 0.84
CA THR A 63 6.79 15.06 1.01
C THR A 63 7.92 15.98 0.56
N HIS A 64 7.73 16.73 -0.51
CA HIS A 64 8.78 17.58 -1.07
C HIS A 64 8.88 18.91 -0.31
N SER A 65 10.10 19.42 -0.19
CA SER A 65 10.37 20.69 0.47
C SER A 65 10.21 21.83 -0.53
N HIS A 66 9.05 22.47 -0.52
CA HIS A 66 8.73 23.64 -1.35
C HIS A 66 8.17 24.79 -0.51
N LYS A 67 8.17 26.01 -1.06
CA LYS A 67 7.82 27.24 -0.33
C LYS A 67 6.45 27.21 0.37
N TYR A 68 5.49 26.46 -0.18
CA TYR A 68 4.11 26.39 0.31
C TYR A 68 3.79 25.17 1.17
N ARG A 69 4.74 24.26 1.39
CA ARG A 69 4.51 22.96 2.04
C ARG A 69 3.75 23.08 3.37
N GLU A 70 4.21 23.93 4.28
CA GLU A 70 3.58 24.10 5.60
C GLU A 70 2.14 24.65 5.50
N LEU A 71 1.87 25.52 4.53
CA LEU A 71 0.52 26.04 4.28
C LEU A 71 -0.39 24.95 3.72
N ILE A 72 0.13 24.10 2.83
CA ILE A 72 -0.59 22.96 2.26
C ILE A 72 -0.91 21.94 3.35
N LEU A 73 0.07 21.56 4.16
CA LEU A 73 -0.13 20.66 5.31
C LEU A 73 -1.23 21.18 6.23
N LYS A 74 -1.18 22.47 6.59
CA LYS A 74 -2.22 23.11 7.42
C LYS A 74 -3.59 23.12 6.74
N LYS A 75 -3.65 23.33 5.42
CA LYS A 75 -4.90 23.30 4.67
C LYS A 75 -5.50 21.90 4.65
N TYR A 76 -4.70 20.88 4.34
CA TYR A 76 -5.10 19.46 4.39
C TYR A 76 -5.53 19.02 5.80
N GLU A 77 -4.89 19.55 6.84
CA GLU A 77 -5.33 19.38 8.22
C GLU A 77 -6.73 19.94 8.43
N ASN A 78 -6.90 21.23 8.18
CA ASN A 78 -8.15 21.94 8.43
C ASN A 78 -9.33 21.36 7.65
N ASP A 79 -9.10 21.03 6.37
CA ASP A 79 -10.11 20.49 5.48
C ASP A 79 -10.36 18.99 5.68
N CYS A 80 -9.60 18.32 6.56
CA CYS A 80 -9.74 16.88 6.82
C CYS A 80 -9.65 16.04 5.54
N ILE A 81 -8.61 16.24 4.72
CA ILE A 81 -8.41 15.54 3.42
C ILE A 81 -8.51 14.00 3.52
N TYR A 82 -8.27 13.40 4.69
CA TYR A 82 -8.45 11.95 4.88
C TYR A 82 -9.87 11.47 4.55
N LYS A 83 -10.90 12.34 4.61
CA LYS A 83 -12.27 11.99 4.24
C LYS A 83 -12.40 11.69 2.75
N PHE A 84 -11.73 12.49 1.92
CA PHE A 84 -11.63 12.23 0.49
C PHE A 84 -10.98 10.85 0.25
N CYS A 85 -9.85 10.57 0.90
CA CYS A 85 -9.15 9.29 0.75
C CYS A 85 -9.96 8.11 1.32
N GLU A 86 -10.67 8.29 2.43
CA GLU A 86 -11.56 7.28 3.03
C GLU A 86 -12.65 6.84 2.04
N LYS A 87 -13.26 7.79 1.32
CA LYS A 87 -14.22 7.49 0.24
C LYS A 87 -13.56 6.66 -0.87
N MET A 88 -12.33 7.01 -1.25
CA MET A 88 -11.59 6.33 -2.32
C MET A 88 -11.11 4.93 -1.92
N LEU A 89 -10.94 4.62 -0.63
CA LEU A 89 -10.65 3.25 -0.17
C LEU A 89 -11.75 2.25 -0.57
N PHE A 90 -12.96 2.72 -0.87
CA PHE A 90 -14.07 1.86 -1.30
C PHE A 90 -14.43 2.06 -2.78
N ASP A 91 -13.58 2.72 -3.57
CA ASP A 91 -13.77 2.85 -5.02
C ASP A 91 -13.72 1.47 -5.72
N SER A 92 -14.37 1.31 -6.86
CA SER A 92 -14.31 0.09 -7.68
C SER A 92 -12.93 -0.19 -8.29
N SER A 93 -12.14 0.85 -8.56
CA SER A 93 -10.81 0.77 -9.15
C SER A 93 -9.77 0.34 -8.11
N TYR A 94 -9.03 -0.73 -8.40
CA TYR A 94 -7.90 -1.16 -7.59
C TYR A 94 -6.83 -0.06 -7.47
N THR A 95 -6.50 0.62 -8.56
CA THR A 95 -5.51 1.70 -8.60
C THR A 95 -5.86 2.80 -7.59
N ARG A 96 -7.10 3.29 -7.64
CA ARG A 96 -7.58 4.36 -6.75
C ARG A 96 -7.55 3.95 -5.28
N ARG A 97 -8.00 2.73 -4.97
CA ARG A 97 -7.95 2.20 -3.59
C ARG A 97 -6.50 2.10 -3.08
N ARG A 98 -5.59 1.64 -3.93
CA ARG A 98 -4.16 1.54 -3.60
C ARG A 98 -3.53 2.89 -3.31
N GLU A 99 -3.80 3.88 -4.16
CA GLU A 99 -3.26 5.22 -3.95
C GLU A 99 -3.86 5.90 -2.72
N ALA A 100 -5.16 5.73 -2.47
CA ALA A 100 -5.81 6.23 -1.26
C ALA A 100 -5.19 5.64 0.01
N LEU A 101 -4.86 4.34 0.01
CA LEU A 101 -4.15 3.68 1.09
C LEU A 101 -2.77 4.32 1.33
N ILE A 102 -1.99 4.54 0.26
CA ILE A 102 -0.66 5.17 0.34
C ILE A 102 -0.80 6.58 0.93
N ILE A 103 -1.73 7.39 0.44
CA ILE A 103 -1.94 8.76 0.98
C ILE A 103 -2.30 8.73 2.46
N ILE A 104 -3.22 7.86 2.87
CA ILE A 104 -3.64 7.76 4.27
C ILE A 104 -2.46 7.39 5.18
N CYS A 105 -1.55 6.54 4.72
CA CYS A 105 -0.38 6.09 5.48
C CYS A 105 0.78 7.09 5.45
N ASP A 106 1.16 7.58 4.27
CA ASP A 106 2.36 8.40 4.05
C ASP A 106 2.09 9.88 4.28
N THR A 107 1.04 10.37 3.64
CA THR A 107 0.79 11.80 3.45
C THR A 107 0.04 12.39 4.64
N LEU A 108 -0.86 11.61 5.25
CA LEU A 108 -1.77 12.08 6.29
C LEU A 108 -1.31 11.76 7.70
N ASN A 109 0.01 11.75 7.93
CA ASN A 109 0.59 11.78 9.28
C ASN A 109 0.07 12.97 10.12
N ILE A 110 -0.47 14.01 9.49
CA ILE A 110 -1.16 15.10 10.19
C ILE A 110 -2.44 14.62 10.90
N HIS A 111 -3.16 13.66 10.30
CA HIS A 111 -4.38 13.06 10.84
C HIS A 111 -4.15 11.70 11.50
N ARG A 112 -2.92 11.44 11.95
CA ARG A 112 -2.43 10.11 12.35
C ARG A 112 -3.38 9.31 13.23
N ILE A 113 -4.01 9.93 14.24
CA ILE A 113 -4.94 9.24 15.16
C ILE A 113 -6.22 8.77 14.44
N LYS A 114 -6.77 9.58 13.53
CA LYS A 114 -7.98 9.23 12.78
C LYS A 114 -7.68 8.21 11.69
N CYS A 115 -6.62 8.46 10.91
CA CYS A 115 -6.14 7.51 9.89
C CYS A 115 -5.79 6.15 10.49
N LYS A 116 -5.20 6.13 11.69
CA LYS A 116 -4.94 4.91 12.46
C LYS A 116 -6.19 4.07 12.65
N LYS A 117 -7.25 4.68 13.19
CA LYS A 117 -8.50 3.97 13.47
C LYS A 117 -9.14 3.46 12.17
N LEU A 118 -9.16 4.30 11.14
CA LEU A 118 -9.66 3.94 9.81
C LEU A 118 -8.92 2.72 9.25
N LEU A 119 -7.58 2.72 9.25
CA LEU A 119 -6.79 1.60 8.74
C LEU A 119 -7.05 0.32 9.54
N GLU A 120 -7.05 0.40 10.88
CA GLU A 120 -7.33 -0.76 11.74
C GLU A 120 -8.71 -1.40 11.46
N GLU A 121 -9.72 -0.59 11.12
CA GLU A 121 -11.06 -1.02 10.70
C GLU A 121 -11.05 -1.58 9.25
N TYR A 122 -10.27 -0.95 8.36
CA TYR A 122 -10.15 -1.30 6.95
C TYR A 122 -9.45 -2.64 6.71
N PHE A 123 -8.60 -3.12 7.63
CA PHE A 123 -7.88 -4.40 7.49
C PHE A 123 -8.77 -5.60 7.12
N LEU A 124 -9.89 -5.78 7.84
CA LEU A 124 -10.77 -6.92 7.61
C LEU A 124 -11.47 -6.80 6.25
N PHE A 125 -11.83 -5.58 5.87
CA PHE A 125 -12.36 -5.30 4.53
C PHE A 125 -11.37 -5.71 3.45
N VAL A 126 -10.09 -5.33 3.56
CA VAL A 126 -9.06 -5.67 2.56
C VAL A 126 -8.96 -7.19 2.38
N ILE A 127 -8.90 -7.97 3.45
CA ILE A 127 -8.78 -9.43 3.31
C ILE A 127 -10.03 -10.04 2.65
N GLU A 128 -11.22 -9.57 3.04
CA GLU A 128 -12.46 -10.19 2.59
C GLU A 128 -12.89 -9.73 1.18
N LYS A 129 -12.54 -8.51 0.82
CA LYS A 129 -13.09 -7.81 -0.35
C LYS A 129 -12.02 -7.37 -1.35
N ASP A 130 -10.78 -7.14 -0.90
CA ASP A 130 -9.70 -6.65 -1.76
C ASP A 130 -8.35 -7.35 -1.50
N PRO A 131 -8.27 -8.69 -1.64
CA PRO A 131 -7.07 -9.47 -1.35
C PRO A 131 -5.83 -9.00 -2.13
N LEU A 132 -6.00 -8.41 -3.32
CA LEU A 132 -4.90 -7.86 -4.12
C LEU A 132 -4.16 -6.72 -3.39
N LEU A 133 -4.88 -5.93 -2.59
CA LEU A 133 -4.35 -4.81 -1.83
C LEU A 133 -3.72 -5.25 -0.50
N LEU A 134 -3.85 -6.52 -0.09
CA LEU A 134 -3.41 -6.99 1.22
C LEU A 134 -1.91 -6.78 1.47
N TYR A 135 -1.07 -6.99 0.45
CA TYR A 135 0.37 -6.77 0.58
C TYR A 135 0.68 -5.30 0.86
N ASP A 136 0.14 -4.40 0.03
CA ASP A 136 0.35 -2.96 0.18
C ASP A 136 -0.17 -2.50 1.55
N TYR A 137 -1.36 -2.98 1.96
CA TYR A 137 -1.90 -2.70 3.28
C TYR A 137 -0.96 -3.13 4.41
N ILE A 138 -0.44 -4.37 4.37
CA ILE A 138 0.49 -4.85 5.40
C ILE A 138 1.75 -3.99 5.43
N MET A 139 2.30 -3.67 4.25
CA MET A 139 3.52 -2.87 4.13
C MET A 139 3.32 -1.46 4.71
N GLU A 140 2.32 -0.74 4.22
CA GLU A 140 2.02 0.65 4.59
C GLU A 140 1.64 0.75 6.07
N PHE A 141 0.76 -0.13 6.55
CA PHE A 141 0.38 -0.17 7.95
C PHE A 141 1.58 -0.46 8.86
N THR A 142 2.43 -1.41 8.47
CA THR A 142 3.58 -1.76 9.30
C THR A 142 4.62 -0.65 9.32
N TRP A 143 4.75 0.11 8.23
CA TRP A 143 5.59 1.31 8.16
C TRP A 143 5.05 2.44 9.06
N LEU A 144 3.76 2.75 8.99
CA LEU A 144 3.09 3.71 9.88
C LEU A 144 3.30 3.39 11.38
N TYR A 145 3.44 2.10 11.71
CA TYR A 145 3.70 1.58 13.05
C TYR A 145 5.10 1.01 13.24
N ALA A 146 6.10 1.50 12.51
CA ALA A 146 7.48 1.00 12.61
C ALA A 146 7.96 0.96 14.08
N TYR A 147 7.62 1.97 14.87
CA TYR A 147 7.99 2.07 16.29
C TYR A 147 6.97 1.46 17.27
N GLU A 148 5.76 1.12 16.84
CA GLU A 148 4.67 0.60 17.69
C GLU A 148 4.52 -0.92 17.59
N ILE A 149 5.48 -1.67 18.14
CA ILE A 149 5.53 -3.13 17.97
C ILE A 149 4.25 -3.87 18.41
N ARG A 150 3.53 -3.32 19.41
CA ARG A 150 2.29 -3.93 19.92
C ARG A 150 1.22 -4.00 18.83
N ILE A 151 1.17 -2.97 17.98
CA ILE A 151 0.20 -2.87 16.90
C ILE A 151 0.58 -3.78 15.75
N ARG A 152 1.86 -3.80 15.35
CA ARG A 152 2.37 -4.77 14.36
C ARG A 152 2.08 -6.22 14.78
N LYS A 153 2.34 -6.56 16.05
CA LYS A 153 1.98 -7.86 16.62
C LYS A 153 0.49 -8.17 16.53
N ASN A 154 -0.36 -7.18 16.78
CA ASN A 154 -1.81 -7.34 16.68
C ASN A 154 -2.24 -7.63 15.25
N LEU A 155 -1.73 -6.86 14.27
CA LEU A 155 -1.97 -7.10 12.85
C LEU A 155 -1.59 -8.54 12.46
N TYR A 156 -0.35 -8.95 12.74
CA TYR A 156 0.10 -10.31 12.41
C TYR A 156 -0.72 -11.38 13.11
N SER A 157 -1.10 -11.17 14.37
CA SER A 157 -1.96 -12.11 15.08
C SER A 157 -3.34 -12.20 14.47
N LYS A 158 -3.93 -11.09 14.02
CA LYS A 158 -5.20 -11.10 13.28
C LYS A 158 -5.06 -11.91 11.99
N ILE A 159 -4.02 -11.69 11.20
CA ILE A 159 -3.76 -12.46 9.96
C ILE A 159 -3.69 -13.97 10.28
N LEU A 160 -2.84 -14.35 11.25
CA LEU A 160 -2.65 -15.76 11.61
C LEU A 160 -3.95 -16.42 12.10
N ASN A 161 -4.79 -15.69 12.83
CA ASN A 161 -6.05 -16.21 13.37
C ASN A 161 -7.12 -16.44 12.30
N LEU A 162 -7.00 -15.82 11.12
CA LEU A 162 -7.93 -16.07 10.01
C LEU A 162 -7.76 -17.47 9.42
N ASN A 163 -6.60 -18.11 9.66
CA ASN A 163 -6.27 -19.43 9.12
C ASN A 163 -6.53 -19.52 7.61
N ASN A 164 -6.16 -18.46 6.89
CA ASN A 164 -6.36 -18.29 5.47
C ASN A 164 -5.02 -18.43 4.75
N GLU A 165 -4.92 -19.40 3.83
CA GLU A 165 -3.68 -19.72 3.13
C GLU A 165 -3.13 -18.50 2.35
N PHE A 166 -3.99 -17.80 1.60
CA PHE A 166 -3.60 -16.62 0.84
C PHE A 166 -3.01 -15.53 1.75
N ALA A 167 -3.72 -15.16 2.81
CA ALA A 167 -3.28 -14.12 3.74
C ALA A 167 -1.97 -14.49 4.44
N ASN A 168 -1.78 -15.78 4.76
CA ASN A 168 -0.52 -16.28 5.34
C ASN A 168 0.63 -16.21 4.32
N LEU A 169 0.39 -16.52 3.05
CA LEU A 169 1.39 -16.34 1.98
C LEU A 169 1.74 -14.86 1.76
N THR A 170 0.76 -13.96 1.74
CA THR A 170 1.00 -12.52 1.63
C THR A 170 1.83 -11.98 2.81
N LEU A 171 1.54 -12.46 4.03
CA LEU A 171 2.37 -12.13 5.20
C LEU A 171 3.80 -12.66 5.05
N LEU A 172 4.00 -13.85 4.48
CA LEU A 172 5.33 -14.39 4.21
C LEU A 172 6.09 -13.56 3.17
N GLU A 173 5.42 -13.10 2.11
CA GLU A 173 5.98 -12.19 1.10
C GLU A 173 6.53 -10.92 1.77
N TYR A 174 5.72 -10.28 2.63
CA TYR A 174 6.13 -9.11 3.39
C TYR A 174 7.29 -9.42 4.35
N LEU A 175 7.21 -10.52 5.10
CA LEU A 175 8.27 -10.88 6.03
C LEU A 175 9.58 -11.16 5.31
N ASP A 176 9.59 -11.81 4.14
CA ASP A 176 10.82 -12.10 3.39
C ASP A 176 11.49 -10.81 2.87
N SER A 177 10.71 -9.79 2.51
CA SER A 177 11.24 -8.49 2.07
C SER A 177 11.94 -7.72 3.19
N LEU A 178 11.56 -7.95 4.46
CA LEU A 178 12.21 -7.34 5.61
C LEU A 178 13.63 -7.85 5.85
N VAL A 179 14.60 -6.98 5.61
CA VAL A 179 16.00 -7.21 5.95
C VAL A 179 16.26 -6.71 7.38
N VAL A 180 16.18 -7.64 8.35
CA VAL A 180 16.34 -7.34 9.78
C VAL A 180 17.33 -8.31 10.43
N PRO A 181 18.24 -7.84 11.31
CA PRO A 181 19.15 -8.72 12.04
C PRO A 181 18.37 -9.69 12.95
N PHE A 182 18.78 -10.96 13.01
CA PHE A 182 18.08 -11.99 13.78
C PHE A 182 17.89 -11.62 15.26
N PHE A 183 18.95 -11.15 15.93
CA PHE A 183 18.92 -10.79 17.35
C PHE A 183 18.27 -9.43 17.65
N SER A 184 17.77 -8.72 16.65
CA SER A 184 16.99 -7.50 16.88
C SER A 184 15.59 -7.84 17.38
N ARG A 185 14.93 -6.85 18.02
CA ARG A 185 13.53 -6.98 18.46
C ARG A 185 12.60 -7.42 17.32
N ASP A 186 12.82 -6.87 16.13
CA ASP A 186 12.04 -7.16 14.93
C ASP A 186 12.42 -8.49 14.28
N GLY A 187 13.70 -8.87 14.31
CA GLY A 187 14.17 -10.20 13.90
C GLY A 187 13.58 -11.33 14.74
N LEU A 188 13.56 -11.15 16.08
CA LEU A 188 12.92 -12.10 16.98
C LEU A 188 11.40 -12.18 16.78
N LEU A 189 10.74 -11.06 16.48
CA LEU A 189 9.32 -11.04 16.13
C LEU A 189 9.06 -11.81 14.83
N LYS A 190 9.81 -11.51 13.75
CA LYS A 190 9.74 -12.22 12.46
C LYS A 190 9.93 -13.72 12.67
N TYR A 191 10.96 -14.14 13.41
CA TYR A 191 11.22 -15.56 13.68
C TYR A 191 10.07 -16.26 14.44
N LYS A 192 9.45 -15.58 15.42
CA LYS A 192 8.29 -16.12 16.14
C LYS A 192 7.09 -16.32 15.23
N ILE A 193 6.85 -15.40 14.30
CA ILE A 193 5.75 -15.50 13.32
C ILE A 193 6.02 -16.67 12.36
N LEU A 194 7.23 -16.74 11.80
CA LEU A 194 7.64 -17.86 10.95
C LEU A 194 7.45 -19.20 11.67
N SER A 195 7.87 -19.31 12.93
CA SER A 195 7.71 -20.54 13.72
C SER A 195 6.24 -20.94 13.98
N LYS A 196 5.29 -19.99 13.92
CA LYS A 196 3.87 -20.30 13.95
C LYS A 196 3.38 -20.78 12.58
N LEU A 197 3.81 -20.13 11.51
CA LEU A 197 3.46 -20.48 10.12
C LEU A 197 4.05 -21.83 9.69
N THR A 198 5.17 -22.28 10.26
CA THR A 198 5.70 -23.63 10.00
C THR A 198 4.88 -24.75 10.66
N ARG A 199 3.88 -24.39 11.48
CA ARG A 199 2.87 -25.32 12.03
C ARG A 199 1.55 -25.24 11.28
N ASP A 200 1.47 -24.43 10.22
CA ASP A 200 0.30 -24.32 9.36
C ASP A 200 0.07 -25.65 8.61
N LYS A 201 -1.19 -25.95 8.30
CA LYS A 201 -1.57 -27.16 7.57
C LYS A 201 -1.27 -27.05 6.06
N SER A 202 -1.15 -25.84 5.51
CA SER A 202 -0.74 -25.65 4.11
C SER A 202 0.73 -26.02 3.93
N ARG A 203 0.98 -26.96 3.01
CA ARG A 203 2.32 -27.38 2.62
C ARG A 203 3.14 -26.22 2.03
N CYS A 204 2.50 -25.34 1.25
CA CYS A 204 3.15 -24.18 0.63
C CYS A 204 3.57 -23.15 1.69
N VAL A 205 2.66 -22.77 2.59
CA VAL A 205 2.95 -21.83 3.70
C VAL A 205 4.10 -22.36 4.56
N ASN A 206 4.06 -23.64 4.92
CA ASN A 206 5.09 -24.29 5.73
C ASN A 206 6.47 -24.22 5.03
N SER A 207 6.54 -24.64 3.77
CA SER A 207 7.77 -24.68 2.97
C SER A 207 8.42 -23.29 2.86
N PHE A 208 7.64 -22.25 2.53
CA PHE A 208 8.16 -20.89 2.47
C PHE A 208 8.62 -20.37 3.82
N ALA A 209 7.86 -20.61 4.89
CA ALA A 209 8.22 -20.16 6.23
C ALA A 209 9.55 -20.78 6.70
N GLU A 210 9.78 -22.07 6.46
CA GLU A 210 11.07 -22.72 6.76
C GLU A 210 12.21 -22.17 5.89
N LYS A 211 11.97 -21.88 4.60
CA LYS A 211 12.96 -21.26 3.71
C LYS A 211 13.43 -19.90 4.23
N ILE A 212 12.50 -19.01 4.60
CA ILE A 212 12.82 -17.69 5.15
C ILE A 212 13.58 -17.84 6.47
N LYS A 213 13.12 -18.73 7.36
CA LYS A 213 13.72 -18.98 8.65
C LYS A 213 15.17 -19.49 8.52
N LYS A 214 15.42 -20.42 7.61
CA LYS A 214 16.76 -20.90 7.28
C LYS A 214 17.66 -19.76 6.78
N ASN A 215 17.15 -18.90 5.90
CA ASN A 215 17.89 -17.74 5.40
C ASN A 215 18.28 -16.75 6.51
N MET A 216 17.39 -16.52 7.49
CA MET A 216 17.69 -15.66 8.65
C MET A 216 18.81 -16.20 9.53
N LEU A 217 18.94 -17.53 9.66
CA LEU A 217 19.95 -18.17 10.51
C LEU A 217 21.32 -18.29 9.82
N ILE A 218 21.33 -18.49 8.49
CA ILE A 218 22.57 -18.75 7.73
C ILE A 218 23.34 -17.47 7.40
N LYS A 219 22.66 -16.32 7.23
CA LYS A 219 23.28 -15.10 6.69
C LYS A 219 23.19 -13.91 7.65
N ASN A 220 24.28 -13.63 8.37
CA ASN A 220 24.62 -12.25 8.73
C ASN A 220 25.14 -11.55 7.46
N TYR A 221 24.21 -11.00 6.68
CA TYR A 221 24.38 -10.03 5.58
C TYR A 221 25.50 -10.27 4.53
N ASN A 222 25.11 -10.86 3.40
CA ASN A 222 25.48 -10.39 2.05
C ASN A 222 24.54 -11.07 1.05
N LYS A 223 23.58 -10.32 0.50
CA LYS A 223 22.58 -10.82 -0.46
C LYS A 223 23.06 -10.52 -1.88
N HIS A 224 23.64 -11.51 -2.56
CA HIS A 224 23.51 -11.55 -4.02
C HIS A 224 22.05 -11.91 -4.31
N ILE A 225 21.33 -10.98 -4.93
CA ILE A 225 19.93 -11.14 -5.30
C ILE A 225 19.91 -11.95 -6.60
N GLU A 226 19.71 -13.26 -6.49
CA GLU A 226 19.35 -14.06 -7.67
C GLU A 226 17.87 -13.81 -8.00
N THR A 227 17.63 -13.37 -9.23
CA THR A 227 16.35 -12.94 -9.80
C THR A 227 15.25 -14.01 -9.82
N LYS A 228 15.54 -15.26 -9.44
CA LYS A 228 14.58 -16.39 -9.44
C LYS A 228 13.76 -16.58 -8.15
N THR A 229 13.86 -15.69 -7.15
CA THR A 229 13.39 -16.02 -5.78
C THR A 229 12.11 -15.34 -5.29
N TYR A 230 11.34 -14.67 -6.15
CA TYR A 230 10.14 -13.90 -5.74
C TYR A 230 8.81 -14.49 -6.25
N ILE A 231 8.58 -15.80 -6.06
CA ILE A 231 7.35 -16.49 -6.54
C ILE A 231 6.07 -15.76 -6.10
N LEU A 232 5.99 -15.36 -4.83
CA LEU A 232 4.82 -14.68 -4.26
C LEU A 232 4.57 -13.30 -4.91
N GLY A 233 5.62 -12.49 -5.02
CA GLY A 233 5.54 -11.17 -5.66
C GLY A 233 5.25 -11.26 -7.16
N ASN A 234 5.83 -12.27 -7.84
CA ASN A 234 5.60 -12.51 -9.27
C ASN A 234 4.15 -12.87 -9.56
N ALA A 235 3.51 -13.72 -8.73
CA ALA A 235 2.09 -14.05 -8.89
C ALA A 235 1.20 -12.80 -8.89
N LYS A 236 1.44 -11.89 -7.93
CA LYS A 236 0.70 -10.62 -7.84
C LYS A 236 0.97 -9.72 -9.06
N LEU A 237 2.23 -9.55 -9.45
CA LEU A 237 2.61 -8.72 -10.60
C LEU A 237 2.05 -9.26 -11.92
N GLU A 238 2.04 -10.58 -12.09
CA GLU A 238 1.51 -11.22 -13.29
C GLU A 238 0.01 -11.01 -13.43
N PHE A 239 -0.74 -11.11 -12.32
CA PHE A 239 -2.16 -10.77 -12.31
C PHE A 239 -2.41 -9.29 -12.65
N ILE A 240 -1.64 -8.37 -12.06
CA ILE A 240 -1.73 -6.93 -12.38
C ILE A 240 -1.41 -6.67 -13.85
N ASN A 241 -0.41 -7.35 -14.42
CA ASN A 241 -0.08 -7.25 -15.84
C ASN A 241 -1.22 -7.76 -16.73
N ILE A 242 -1.90 -8.86 -16.36
CA ILE A 242 -3.09 -9.34 -17.08
C ILE A 242 -4.20 -8.29 -17.05
N MET A 243 -4.47 -7.70 -15.88
CA MET A 243 -5.45 -6.62 -15.75
C MET A 243 -5.09 -5.42 -16.63
N PHE A 244 -3.81 -5.02 -16.62
CA PHE A 244 -3.31 -3.91 -17.44
C PHE A 244 -3.47 -4.18 -18.94
N MET A 245 -3.07 -5.38 -19.40
CA MET A 245 -3.21 -5.79 -20.81
C MET A 245 -4.67 -5.83 -21.25
N ASN A 246 -5.56 -6.21 -20.35
CA ASN A 246 -7.01 -6.23 -20.58
C ASN A 246 -7.67 -4.86 -20.41
N LYS A 247 -6.92 -3.83 -20.01
CA LYS A 247 -7.43 -2.48 -19.73
C LYS A 247 -8.56 -2.51 -18.68
N THR A 248 -8.40 -3.32 -17.64
CA THR A 248 -9.37 -3.45 -16.53
C THR A 248 -8.77 -2.96 -15.22
N GLU A 249 -9.51 -2.16 -14.46
CA GLU A 249 -9.13 -1.77 -13.09
C GLU A 249 -9.95 -2.46 -11.99
N THR A 250 -10.99 -3.19 -12.41
CA THR A 250 -11.80 -4.03 -11.52
C THR A 250 -11.36 -5.48 -11.68
N TYR A 251 -11.48 -6.27 -10.62
CA TYR A 251 -11.19 -7.69 -10.65
C TYR A 251 -12.14 -8.46 -9.75
N ASN A 252 -12.34 -9.73 -10.08
CA ASN A 252 -13.02 -10.66 -9.18
C ASN A 252 -12.02 -11.21 -8.17
N LYS A 253 -12.33 -11.07 -6.88
CA LYS A 253 -11.44 -11.48 -5.79
C LYS A 253 -11.13 -12.98 -5.78
N ASP A 254 -12.10 -13.83 -6.13
CA ASP A 254 -11.96 -15.28 -6.09
C ASP A 254 -11.09 -15.74 -7.26
N ASP A 255 -11.24 -15.09 -8.43
CA ASP A 255 -10.36 -15.30 -9.58
C ASP A 255 -8.90 -14.96 -9.25
N PHE A 256 -8.66 -13.83 -8.56
CA PHE A 256 -7.31 -13.47 -8.12
C PHE A 256 -6.74 -14.47 -7.11
N ILE A 257 -7.50 -14.83 -6.07
CA ILE A 257 -7.03 -15.79 -5.06
C ILE A 257 -6.71 -17.14 -5.72
N ASN A 258 -7.58 -17.63 -6.61
CA ASN A 258 -7.36 -18.88 -7.32
C ASN A 258 -6.13 -18.81 -8.23
N PHE A 259 -5.98 -17.72 -9.00
CA PHE A 259 -4.79 -17.46 -9.82
C PHE A 259 -3.52 -17.50 -8.98
N TYR A 260 -3.50 -16.72 -7.88
CA TYR A 260 -2.35 -16.62 -6.99
C TYR A 260 -1.96 -17.98 -6.40
N LEU A 261 -2.93 -18.71 -5.84
CA LEU A 261 -2.65 -20.01 -5.21
C LEU A 261 -2.19 -21.07 -6.21
N ASN A 262 -2.75 -21.08 -7.43
CA ASN A 262 -2.31 -22.00 -8.47
C ASN A 262 -0.90 -21.66 -8.96
N TYR A 263 -0.63 -20.38 -9.22
CA TYR A 263 0.68 -19.90 -9.61
C TYR A 263 1.75 -20.32 -8.60
N VAL A 264 1.48 -20.10 -7.31
CA VAL A 264 2.39 -20.49 -6.23
C VAL A 264 2.63 -22.00 -6.25
N LYS A 265 1.58 -22.81 -6.33
CA LYS A 265 1.71 -24.29 -6.36
C LYS A 265 2.52 -24.81 -7.54
N GLU A 266 2.36 -24.20 -8.72
CA GLU A 266 3.09 -24.61 -9.93
C GLU A 266 4.58 -24.25 -9.88
N ASN A 267 4.94 -23.24 -9.07
CA ASN A 267 6.29 -22.69 -9.03
C ASN A 267 7.05 -22.98 -7.71
N THR A 268 6.48 -23.78 -6.79
CA THR A 268 7.09 -24.21 -5.51
C THR A 268 7.41 -25.69 -5.46
#